data_AF-A0A3N5VG31-F1
#
_entry.id   AF-A0A3N5VG31-F1
#
_cell.length_a   1.000
_cell.length_b   1.000
_cell.length_c   1.000
_cell.angle_alpha   90.00
_cell.angle_beta   90.00
_cell.angle_gamma   90.00
#
_symmetry.space_group_name_H-M   'P 1'
#
loop_
_entity.id
_entity.type
_entity.pdbx_description
1 polymer ?
#
loop_
_entity_poly.entity_id
_entity_poly.type
_entity_poly.pdbx_seq_one_letter_code
_entity_poly.pdbx_strand_id
1 'polypeptide(L)'
;MAVSVMLAGCESETASEHRGGIIGGVAGAGLGGLVGYGIGRNTTGTLIGAGVGAGLGYIIGNEFDKKKAREGDVAQSNELAGTTWRVQQLNVPNAPAYKEMYLSFQPNNQLVTTTIMPDGQVVRATETYRVADKTLIINRPAQGDQPGYVINAKYNISGDTISFDSPDFTAQLLRIDQLPTQARA
;
A
#
# COMPACT_ATOMS: atom_id res chain seq x y z
N MET A 1 -53.92 -6.20 -17.01
CA MET A 1 -53.02 -5.22 -16.39
C MET A 1 -53.14 -5.34 -14.88
N ALA A 2 -52.07 -5.75 -14.20
CA ALA A 2 -51.86 -5.49 -12.78
C ALA A 2 -50.35 -5.70 -12.54
N VAL A 3 -49.60 -4.61 -12.71
CA VAL A 3 -48.18 -4.52 -12.40
C VAL A 3 -48.10 -4.32 -10.90
N SER A 4 -47.82 -5.39 -10.15
CA SER A 4 -47.50 -5.29 -8.73
C SER A 4 -45.98 -5.25 -8.58
N VAL A 5 -45.46 -4.03 -8.65
CA VAL A 5 -44.10 -3.68 -8.23
C VAL A 5 -44.08 -3.74 -6.70
N MET A 6 -43.46 -4.78 -6.15
CA MET A 6 -43.10 -4.83 -4.74
C MET A 6 -41.62 -4.46 -4.64
N LEU A 7 -41.35 -3.15 -4.48
CA LEU A 7 -40.06 -2.65 -3.98
C LEU A 7 -39.92 -3.11 -2.52
N ALA A 8 -39.30 -4.26 -2.31
CA ALA A 8 -38.67 -4.59 -1.04
C ALA A 8 -37.21 -4.11 -1.09
N GLY A 9 -37.03 -2.79 -1.23
CA GLY A 9 -35.73 -2.14 -1.00
C GLY A 9 -35.56 -1.92 0.50
N CYS A 10 -35.20 -2.98 1.23
CA CYS A 10 -34.77 -2.85 2.61
C CYS A 10 -33.27 -2.51 2.59
N GLU A 11 -32.98 -1.25 2.88
CA GLU A 11 -31.66 -0.66 3.04
C GLU A 11 -30.72 -1.56 3.85
N SER A 12 -29.80 -2.27 3.20
CA SER A 12 -28.67 -2.95 3.86
C SER A 12 -27.44 -3.08 2.95
N GLU A 13 -27.43 -2.36 1.83
CA GLU A 13 -26.47 -2.54 0.73
C GLU A 13 -25.16 -1.76 0.95
N THR A 14 -25.18 -0.68 1.72
CA THR A 14 -24.04 0.25 1.84
C THR A 14 -22.92 -0.25 2.76
N ALA A 15 -23.26 -0.94 3.86
CA ALA A 15 -22.28 -1.39 4.85
C ALA A 15 -21.47 -2.59 4.36
N SER A 16 -22.13 -3.52 3.67
CA SER A 16 -21.52 -4.72 3.10
C SER A 16 -20.63 -4.38 1.89
N GLU A 17 -21.05 -3.45 1.04
CA GLU A 17 -20.26 -2.99 -0.10
C GLU A 17 -19.03 -2.18 0.34
N HIS A 18 -19.15 -1.35 1.39
CA HIS A 18 -18.00 -0.68 2.01
C HIS A 18 -17.01 -1.68 2.61
N ARG A 19 -17.48 -2.67 3.37
CA ARG A 19 -16.61 -3.72 3.91
C ARG A 19 -15.94 -4.51 2.79
N GLY A 20 -16.68 -4.90 1.75
CA GLY A 20 -16.15 -5.63 0.60
C GLY A 20 -15.09 -4.83 -0.17
N GLY A 21 -15.30 -3.52 -0.36
CA GLY A 21 -14.35 -2.63 -1.01
C GLY A 21 -13.08 -2.37 -0.17
N ILE A 22 -13.21 -2.28 1.16
CA ILE A 22 -12.09 -2.13 2.08
C ILE A 22 -11.24 -3.41 2.10
N ILE A 23 -11.89 -4.56 2.27
CA ILE A 23 -11.21 -5.86 2.25
C ILE A 23 -10.55 -6.06 0.88
N GLY A 24 -11.25 -5.76 -0.21
CA GLY A 24 -10.71 -5.86 -1.56
C GLY A 24 -9.52 -4.92 -1.81
N GLY A 25 -9.56 -3.70 -1.27
CA GLY A 25 -8.47 -2.71 -1.36
C GLY A 25 -7.23 -3.12 -0.58
N VAL A 26 -7.40 -3.66 0.64
CA VAL A 26 -6.27 -4.11 1.47
C VAL A 26 -5.74 -5.47 1.01
N ALA A 27 -6.63 -6.41 0.67
CA ALA A 27 -6.25 -7.76 0.24
C ALA A 27 -5.58 -7.78 -1.13
N GLY A 28 -5.91 -6.84 -2.02
CA GLY A 28 -5.29 -6.75 -3.34
C GLY A 28 -4.04 -5.86 -3.39
N ALA A 29 -3.90 -4.90 -2.48
CA ALA A 29 -2.98 -3.77 -2.71
C ALA A 29 -2.26 -3.22 -1.46
N GLY A 30 -2.39 -3.82 -0.27
CA GLY A 30 -1.50 -3.51 0.86
C GLY A 30 -1.51 -2.05 1.27
N LEU A 31 -0.34 -1.49 1.58
CA LEU A 31 -0.21 -0.08 1.94
C LEU A 31 -0.58 0.82 0.77
N GLY A 32 -0.20 0.44 -0.46
CA GLY A 32 -0.51 1.27 -1.61
C GLY A 32 -1.99 1.31 -1.98
N GLY A 33 -2.70 0.21 -1.76
CA GLY A 33 -4.16 0.11 -1.89
C GLY A 33 -4.91 0.89 -0.84
N LEU A 34 -4.37 0.97 0.39
CA LEU A 34 -4.94 1.75 1.48
C LEU A 34 -4.87 3.25 1.21
N VAL A 35 -3.68 3.74 0.84
CA VAL A 35 -3.46 5.12 0.39
C VAL A 35 -4.32 5.38 -0.85
N GLY A 36 -4.26 4.43 -1.80
CA GLY A 36 -5.18 4.18 -2.91
C GLY A 36 -6.62 4.61 -2.68
N TYR A 37 -7.26 3.81 -1.84
CA TYR A 37 -8.66 3.86 -1.51
C TYR A 37 -9.05 5.15 -0.78
N GLY A 38 -8.22 5.60 0.17
CA GLY A 38 -8.50 6.79 0.95
C GLY A 38 -8.60 8.06 0.10
N ILE A 39 -7.72 8.19 -0.89
CA ILE A 39 -7.62 9.37 -1.76
C ILE A 39 -8.63 9.30 -2.91
N GLY A 40 -8.83 8.12 -3.49
CA GLY A 40 -9.73 7.91 -4.64
C GLY A 40 -11.19 8.24 -4.37
N ARG A 41 -11.64 8.23 -3.10
CA ARG A 41 -13.02 8.56 -2.72
C ARG A 41 -13.35 10.05 -2.67
N ASN A 42 -12.36 10.94 -2.63
CA ASN A 42 -12.58 12.38 -2.47
C ASN A 42 -12.09 13.21 -3.66
N THR A 43 -11.51 12.59 -4.69
CA THR A 43 -10.90 13.33 -5.78
C THR A 43 -11.24 12.71 -7.13
N THR A 44 -12.17 13.32 -7.85
CA THR A 44 -12.59 13.03 -9.25
C THR A 44 -11.43 13.11 -10.28
N GLY A 45 -10.18 13.18 -9.85
CA GLY A 45 -9.00 13.30 -10.71
C GLY A 45 -7.69 12.77 -10.15
N THR A 46 -7.64 12.23 -8.92
CA THR A 46 -6.41 11.60 -8.41
C THR A 46 -6.35 10.16 -8.86
N LEU A 47 -6.07 9.99 -10.15
CA LEU A 47 -5.40 8.78 -10.61
C LEU A 47 -4.10 8.73 -9.82
N ILE A 48 -4.02 7.84 -8.83
CA ILE A 48 -2.75 7.42 -8.24
C ILE A 48 -2.00 6.70 -9.37
N GLY A 49 -1.43 7.50 -10.28
CA GLY A 49 -1.04 7.04 -11.61
C GLY A 49 -1.06 8.04 -12.77
N ALA A 50 -1.39 9.34 -12.62
CA ALA A 50 -1.25 10.29 -13.75
C ALA A 50 -0.54 11.62 -13.46
N GLY A 51 -0.54 12.13 -12.22
CA GLY A 51 -0.01 13.48 -11.93
C GLY A 51 1.45 13.55 -11.46
N VAL A 52 1.94 12.56 -10.72
CA VAL A 52 3.26 12.60 -10.07
C VAL A 52 4.31 11.76 -10.82
N GLY A 53 3.94 11.18 -11.98
CA GLY A 53 4.86 10.51 -12.90
C GLY A 53 5.65 11.48 -13.79
N ALA A 54 5.17 12.69 -14.02
CA ALA A 54 5.80 13.64 -14.96
C ALA A 54 7.02 14.39 -14.38
N GLY A 55 7.11 14.54 -13.05
CA GLY A 55 8.19 15.30 -12.41
C GLY A 55 9.39 14.48 -11.92
N LEU A 56 9.19 13.21 -11.58
CA LEU A 56 10.24 12.34 -11.00
C LEU A 56 10.43 11.02 -11.75
N GLY A 57 9.56 10.69 -12.71
CA GLY A 57 9.66 9.47 -13.54
C GLY A 57 10.83 9.46 -14.52
N TYR A 58 11.61 10.54 -14.62
CA TYR A 58 12.75 10.67 -15.52
C TYR A 58 14.13 10.68 -14.83
N ILE A 59 14.21 10.67 -13.49
CA ILE A 59 15.51 10.69 -12.78
C ILE A 59 15.94 9.27 -12.38
N ILE A 60 15.80 8.26 -13.26
CA ILE A 60 16.60 7.02 -13.16
C ILE A 60 16.96 6.60 -14.58
N GLY A 61 17.89 7.36 -15.16
CA GLY A 61 18.48 7.10 -16.45
C GLY A 61 19.88 7.68 -16.49
N ASN A 62 20.85 7.01 -15.88
CA ASN A 62 22.25 7.21 -16.25
C ASN A 62 23.01 5.88 -16.13
N GLU A 63 22.95 5.10 -17.22
CA GLU A 63 23.95 4.15 -17.72
C GLU A 63 24.57 3.05 -16.83
N PHE A 64 24.33 3.00 -15.51
CA PHE A 64 24.90 1.95 -14.65
C PHE A 64 24.08 0.64 -14.62
N ASP A 65 22.82 0.66 -15.07
CA ASP A 65 21.90 -0.49 -14.99
C ASP A 65 21.80 -1.36 -16.24
N LYS A 66 22.30 -0.91 -17.40
CA LYS A 66 22.24 -1.73 -18.63
C LYS A 66 23.13 -2.98 -18.58
N LYS A 67 24.10 -3.05 -17.66
CA LYS A 67 24.88 -4.27 -17.41
C LYS A 67 24.29 -5.19 -16.34
N LYS A 68 23.47 -4.66 -15.42
CA LYS A 68 22.88 -5.45 -14.31
C LYS A 68 21.49 -5.99 -14.61
N ALA A 69 20.76 -5.44 -15.58
CA ALA A 69 19.48 -5.99 -16.02
C ALA A 69 19.57 -7.39 -16.68
N ARG A 70 20.78 -7.91 -16.93
CA ARG A 70 21.02 -9.30 -17.41
C ARG A 70 21.45 -10.26 -16.30
N GLU A 71 21.59 -9.79 -15.07
CA GLU A 71 22.01 -10.59 -13.92
C GLU A 71 20.89 -10.42 -12.88
N GLY A 72 20.05 -11.44 -12.74
CA GLY A 72 19.13 -11.53 -11.62
C GLY A 72 19.88 -11.35 -10.30
N ASP A 73 19.20 -10.79 -9.30
CA ASP A 73 19.70 -10.57 -7.94
C ASP A 73 20.85 -9.56 -7.79
N VAL A 74 20.52 -8.29 -7.97
CA VAL A 74 21.02 -7.30 -7.01
C VAL A 74 19.89 -7.05 -6.03
N ALA A 75 19.86 -7.83 -4.94
CA ALA A 75 19.17 -7.42 -3.73
C ALA A 75 19.60 -5.97 -3.48
N GLN A 76 18.71 -5.02 -3.72
CA GLN A 76 19.06 -3.62 -3.65
C GLN A 76 19.43 -3.41 -2.18
N SER A 77 20.72 -3.23 -1.87
CA SER A 77 21.21 -3.03 -0.51
C SER A 77 20.68 -1.70 0.00
N ASN A 78 19.42 -1.71 0.40
CA ASN A 78 18.70 -0.60 0.96
C ASN A 78 18.47 -0.92 2.43
N GLU A 79 18.47 0.12 3.26
CA GLU A 79 18.35 0.01 4.71
C GLU A 79 17.02 -0.57 5.21
N LEU A 80 16.03 -0.75 4.31
CA LEU A 80 14.75 -1.38 4.62
C LEU A 80 14.78 -2.89 4.35
N ALA A 81 15.64 -3.41 3.48
CA ALA A 81 15.64 -4.82 3.12
C ALA A 81 15.88 -5.73 4.35
N GLY A 82 15.01 -6.72 4.52
CA GLY A 82 15.02 -7.64 5.67
C GLY A 82 14.41 -7.08 6.95
N THR A 83 13.82 -5.88 6.93
CA THR A 83 13.24 -5.25 8.12
C THR A 83 11.72 -5.40 8.17
N THR A 84 11.17 -5.43 9.38
CA THR A 84 9.72 -5.41 9.61
C THR A 84 9.34 -4.27 10.55
N TRP A 85 8.24 -3.61 10.24
CA TRP A 85 7.79 -2.40 10.94
C TRP A 85 6.31 -2.48 11.25
N ARG A 86 5.91 -2.11 12.47
CA ARG A 86 4.51 -1.92 12.87
C ARG A 86 4.09 -0.48 12.65
N VAL A 87 3.00 -0.25 11.94
CA VAL A 87 2.38 1.07 11.80
C VAL A 87 1.82 1.52 13.14
N GLN A 88 2.35 2.62 13.67
CA GLN A 88 1.85 3.26 14.89
C GLN A 88 0.83 4.35 14.57
N GLN A 89 1.11 5.12 13.52
CA GLN A 89 0.23 6.19 13.05
C GLN A 89 0.22 6.15 11.53
N LEU A 90 -0.96 6.22 10.94
CA LEU A 90 -1.17 6.40 9.51
C LEU A 90 -2.23 7.49 9.34
N ASN A 91 -1.83 8.61 8.75
CA ASN A 91 -2.73 9.68 8.39
C ASN A 91 -2.95 9.64 6.88
N VAL A 92 -4.10 9.09 6.50
CA VAL A 92 -4.58 8.98 5.13
C VAL A 92 -6.04 9.46 5.17
N PRO A 93 -6.45 10.40 4.31
CA PRO A 93 -7.85 10.80 4.22
C PRO A 93 -8.74 9.59 3.93
N ASN A 94 -9.83 9.40 4.68
CA ASN A 94 -10.79 8.31 4.48
C ASN A 94 -10.16 6.89 4.46
N ALA A 95 -9.00 6.69 5.09
CA ALA A 95 -8.44 5.35 5.21
C ALA A 95 -9.41 4.45 5.99
N PRO A 96 -9.52 3.16 5.59
CA PRO A 96 -10.34 2.23 6.32
C PRO A 96 -9.79 1.98 7.72
N ALA A 97 -10.70 1.68 8.64
CA ALA A 97 -10.32 1.24 9.98
C ALA A 97 -9.59 -0.11 9.92
N TYR A 98 -8.44 -0.19 10.59
CA TYR A 98 -7.70 -1.42 10.82
C TYR A 98 -7.31 -1.48 12.30
N LYS A 99 -7.10 -2.69 12.81
CA LYS A 99 -6.66 -2.93 14.19
C LYS A 99 -5.14 -2.78 14.30
N GLU A 100 -4.40 -3.51 13.46
CA GLU A 100 -2.94 -3.46 13.39
C GLU A 100 -2.47 -3.61 11.95
N MET A 101 -1.31 -3.03 11.64
CA MET A 101 -0.71 -3.14 10.30
C MET A 101 0.80 -3.25 10.42
N TYR A 102 1.37 -4.13 9.60
CA TYR A 102 2.79 -4.43 9.57
C TYR A 102 3.30 -4.39 8.13
N LEU A 103 4.48 -3.83 7.96
CA LEU A 103 5.19 -3.71 6.69
C LEU A 103 6.48 -4.50 6.79
N SER A 104 6.58 -5.57 6.00
CA SER A 104 7.78 -6.39 5.92
C SER A 104 8.44 -6.17 4.56
N PHE A 105 9.63 -5.58 4.60
CA PHE A 105 10.43 -5.30 3.42
C PHE A 105 11.34 -6.51 3.16
N GLN A 106 10.93 -7.36 2.23
CA GLN A 106 11.67 -8.58 1.92
C GLN A 106 12.92 -8.28 1.08
N PRO A 107 14.03 -9.05 1.24
CA PRO A 107 15.25 -8.85 0.46
C PRO A 107 15.09 -8.98 -1.07
N ASN A 108 14.00 -9.59 -1.53
CA ASN A 108 13.64 -9.80 -2.94
C ASN A 108 12.83 -8.63 -3.55
N ASN A 109 12.94 -7.43 -2.99
CA ASN A 109 12.22 -6.21 -3.40
C ASN A 109 10.68 -6.30 -3.26
N GLN A 110 10.16 -7.21 -2.44
CA GLN A 110 8.74 -7.29 -2.13
C GLN A 110 8.42 -6.63 -0.79
N LEU A 111 7.36 -5.83 -0.79
CA LEU A 111 6.75 -5.28 0.41
C LEU A 111 5.52 -6.12 0.75
N VAL A 112 5.56 -6.81 1.88
CA VAL A 112 4.40 -7.54 2.39
C VAL A 112 3.72 -6.67 3.44
N THR A 113 2.52 -6.22 3.13
CA THR A 113 1.65 -5.56 4.10
C THR A 113 0.75 -6.61 4.74
N THR A 114 0.87 -6.79 6.05
CA THR A 114 -0.05 -7.59 6.84
C THR A 114 -0.96 -6.66 7.63
N THR A 115 -2.26 -6.71 7.39
CA THR A 115 -3.26 -5.90 8.08
C THR A 115 -4.20 -6.81 8.86
N ILE A 116 -4.36 -6.53 10.16
CA ILE A 116 -5.37 -7.13 11.00
C ILE A 116 -6.57 -6.19 11.01
N MET A 117 -7.72 -6.66 10.54
CA MET A 117 -8.94 -5.89 10.48
C MET A 117 -9.64 -5.81 11.85
N PRO A 118 -10.63 -4.91 12.04
CA PRO A 118 -11.32 -4.77 13.32
C PRO A 118 -12.02 -6.04 13.82
N ASP A 119 -12.43 -6.93 12.89
CA ASP A 119 -13.00 -8.24 13.19
C ASP A 119 -11.97 -9.34 13.47
N GLY A 120 -10.67 -9.00 13.44
CA GLY A 120 -9.56 -9.92 13.65
C GLY A 120 -9.12 -10.68 12.41
N GLN A 121 -9.77 -10.49 11.25
CA GLN A 121 -9.32 -11.12 10.01
C GLN A 121 -7.96 -10.56 9.59
N VAL A 122 -7.04 -11.46 9.29
CA VAL A 122 -5.70 -11.13 8.81
C VAL A 122 -5.72 -11.12 7.29
N VAL A 123 -5.25 -10.02 6.72
CA VAL A 123 -5.17 -9.82 5.28
C VAL A 123 -3.73 -9.50 4.92
N ARG A 124 -3.21 -10.16 3.89
CA ARG A 124 -1.88 -9.89 3.35
C ARG A 124 -1.96 -9.46 1.91
N ALA A 125 -1.16 -8.46 1.58
CA ALA A 125 -0.92 -8.05 0.21
C ALA A 125 0.57 -7.89 -0.02
N THR A 126 0.96 -8.15 -1.26
CA THR A 126 2.35 -8.08 -1.69
C THR A 126 2.47 -7.05 -2.80
N GLU A 127 3.36 -6.09 -2.61
CA GLU A 127 3.69 -5.04 -3.57
C GLU A 127 5.18 -5.13 -3.89
N THR A 128 5.62 -4.51 -4.98
CA THR A 128 7.06 -4.34 -5.22
C THR A 128 7.51 -3.01 -4.65
N TYR A 129 8.68 -2.97 -4.01
CA TYR A 129 9.26 -1.71 -3.55
C TYR A 129 10.68 -1.53 -4.06
N ARG A 130 11.12 -0.28 -4.04
CA ARG A 130 12.51 0.12 -4.21
C ARG A 130 12.77 1.40 -3.44
N VAL A 131 14.04 1.68 -3.21
CA VAL A 131 14.49 2.89 -2.50
C VAL A 131 15.41 3.70 -3.39
N ALA A 132 15.18 5.01 -3.48
CA ALA A 132 16.10 5.94 -4.15
C ALA A 132 16.13 7.26 -3.37
N ASP A 133 17.31 7.76 -3.01
CA ASP A 133 17.49 9.05 -2.32
C ASP A 133 16.55 9.25 -1.11
N LYS A 134 16.50 8.27 -0.20
CA LYS A 134 15.58 8.24 0.96
C LYS A 134 14.10 8.38 0.61
N THR A 135 13.73 8.00 -0.60
CA THR A 135 12.35 7.90 -1.07
C THR A 135 12.01 6.43 -1.25
N LEU A 136 10.98 5.98 -0.53
CA LEU A 136 10.35 4.69 -0.75
C LEU A 136 9.43 4.81 -1.96
N ILE A 137 9.61 3.92 -2.92
CA ILE A 137 8.78 3.83 -4.11
C ILE A 137 8.10 2.47 -4.06
N ILE A 138 6.77 2.47 -3.93
CA ILE A 138 5.94 1.27 -3.97
C ILE A 138 5.27 1.22 -5.33
N ASN A 139 5.35 0.07 -5.99
CA ASN A 139 4.77 -0.14 -7.31
C ASN A 139 3.96 -1.44 -7.30
N ARG A 140 2.74 -1.35 -7.83
CA ARG A 140 1.93 -2.52 -8.18
C ARG A 140 1.50 -2.38 -9.64
N PRO A 141 1.93 -3.29 -10.54
CA PRO A 141 1.44 -3.27 -11.91
C PRO A 141 -0.07 -3.55 -11.95
N ALA A 142 -0.73 -3.17 -13.05
CA ALA A 142 -2.12 -3.52 -13.26
C ALA A 142 -2.30 -5.05 -13.24
N GLN A 143 -3.37 -5.52 -12.61
CA GLN A 143 -3.68 -6.94 -12.48
C GLN A 143 -5.15 -7.17 -12.78
N GLY A 144 -5.44 -7.79 -13.93
CA GLY A 144 -6.81 -7.92 -14.45
C GLY A 144 -7.43 -6.54 -14.66
N ASP A 145 -8.64 -6.34 -14.12
CA ASP A 145 -9.37 -5.08 -14.17
C ASP A 145 -8.89 -4.02 -13.16
N GLN A 146 -7.98 -4.38 -12.26
CA GLN A 146 -7.47 -3.44 -11.27
C GLN A 146 -6.34 -2.58 -11.86
N PRO A 147 -6.44 -1.24 -11.80
CA PRO A 147 -5.37 -0.37 -12.28
C PRO A 147 -4.11 -0.57 -11.43
N GLY A 148 -2.96 -0.42 -12.11
CA GLY A 148 -1.67 -0.33 -11.44
C GLY A 148 -1.49 1.05 -10.82
N TYR A 149 -0.53 1.16 -9.90
CA TYR A 149 -0.21 2.42 -9.23
C TYR A 149 1.26 2.47 -8.81
N VAL A 150 1.74 3.70 -8.60
CA VAL A 150 3.04 3.99 -8.01
C VAL A 150 2.86 5.03 -6.91
N ILE A 151 3.48 4.78 -5.77
CA ILE A 151 3.45 5.67 -4.60
C ILE A 151 4.88 6.03 -4.23
N ASN A 152 5.11 7.32 -4.00
CA ASN A 152 6.40 7.85 -3.57
C ASN A 152 6.24 8.47 -2.19
N ALA A 153 7.04 8.04 -1.22
CA ALA A 153 7.08 8.61 0.11
C ALA A 153 8.51 8.83 0.55
N LYS A 154 8.86 10.05 0.94
CA LYS A 154 10.13 10.31 1.60
C LYS A 154 10.11 9.63 2.95
N TYR A 155 11.22 9.06 3.36
CA TYR A 155 11.33 8.47 4.68
C TYR A 155 12.54 8.95 5.45
N ASN A 156 12.42 8.90 6.77
CA ASN A 156 13.51 9.19 7.69
C ASN A 156 13.51 8.14 8.81
N ILE A 157 14.66 7.50 9.00
CA ILE A 157 14.89 6.53 10.06
C ILE A 157 15.60 7.23 11.22
N SER A 158 15.02 7.11 12.42
CA SER A 158 15.56 7.61 13.68
C SER A 158 15.49 6.51 14.72
N GLY A 159 16.61 5.78 14.90
CA GLY A 159 16.67 4.59 15.75
C GLY A 159 15.71 3.51 15.26
N ASP A 160 14.80 3.07 16.12
CA ASP A 160 13.77 2.07 15.81
C ASP A 160 12.50 2.67 15.19
N THR A 161 12.47 3.96 14.87
CA THR A 161 11.31 4.59 14.23
C THR A 161 11.63 4.95 12.78
N ILE A 162 10.68 4.71 11.90
CA ILE A 162 10.68 5.24 10.54
C ILE A 162 9.44 6.10 10.35
N SER A 163 9.63 7.28 9.77
CA SER A 163 8.54 8.16 9.35
C SER A 163 8.47 8.20 7.83
N PHE A 164 7.26 8.26 7.28
CA PHE A 164 6.99 8.46 5.87
C PHE A 164 6.22 9.76 5.70
N ASP A 165 6.65 10.55 4.73
CA ASP A 165 6.05 11.82 4.36
C ASP A 165 5.80 11.85 2.85
N SER A 166 4.56 12.13 2.48
CA SER A 166 4.13 12.32 1.10
C SER A 166 2.96 13.31 1.07
N PRO A 167 2.62 13.88 -0.10
CA PRO A 167 1.44 14.74 -0.24
C PRO A 167 0.12 14.03 0.12
N ASP A 168 0.12 12.71 -0.03
CA ASP A 168 -1.05 11.84 -0.02
C ASP A 168 -1.29 11.18 1.34
N PHE A 169 -0.22 10.96 2.10
CA PHE A 169 -0.25 10.37 3.43
C PHE A 169 1.01 10.66 4.24
N THR A 170 0.87 10.59 5.57
CA THR A 170 2.01 10.48 6.48
C THR A 170 1.89 9.24 7.35
N ALA A 171 3.00 8.63 7.71
CA ALA A 171 3.01 7.47 8.59
C ALA A 171 4.20 7.47 9.54
N GLN A 172 4.01 6.88 10.72
CA GLN A 172 5.08 6.59 11.67
C GLN A 172 5.00 5.12 12.05
N LEU A 173 6.12 4.41 11.94
CA LEU A 173 6.21 2.99 12.21
C LEU A 173 7.35 2.72 13.20
N LEU A 174 7.18 1.67 13.99
CA LEU A 174 8.17 1.16 14.92
C LEU A 174 8.76 -0.15 14.38
N ARG A 175 10.08 -0.30 14.45
CA ARG A 175 10.77 -1.53 14.10
C ARG A 175 10.36 -2.66 15.04
N ILE A 176 10.16 -3.84 14.47
CA ILE A 176 9.88 -5.06 15.23
C ILE A 176 10.77 -6.19 14.72
N ASP A 177 11.20 -7.07 15.63
CA ASP A 177 12.04 -8.22 15.26
C ASP A 177 11.30 -9.26 14.44
N GLN A 178 10.00 -9.45 14.73
CA GLN A 178 9.18 -10.46 14.11
C GLN A 178 7.69 -10.10 14.19
N LEU A 179 6.92 -10.52 13.17
CA LEU A 179 5.46 -10.41 13.22
C LEU A 179 4.90 -11.14 14.45
N PRO A 180 3.90 -10.58 15.15
CA PRO A 180 3.25 -11.29 16.25
C PRO A 180 2.54 -12.53 15.74
N THR A 181 2.39 -13.55 16.59
CA THR A 181 1.79 -14.85 16.22
C THR A 181 0.43 -14.70 15.52
N GLN A 182 -0.39 -13.75 15.95
CA GLN A 182 -1.70 -13.48 15.35
C GLN A 182 -1.61 -12.97 13.90
N ALA A 183 -0.53 -12.28 13.54
CA ALA A 183 -0.28 -11.77 12.19
C ALA A 183 0.41 -12.81 11.29
N ARG A 184 0.77 -14.00 11.81
CA ARG A 184 1.46 -15.07 11.04
C ARG A 184 0.51 -16.02 10.32
N ALA A 185 -0.79 -15.99 10.66
CA ALA A 185 -1.82 -16.83 10.05
C ALA A 185 -1.89 -16.69 8.52
#